data_AF-A0A662E143-F1
#
_entry.id   AF-A0A662E143-F1
#
_cell.length_a   1.000
_cell.length_b   1.000
_cell.length_c   1.000
_cell.angle_alpha   90.00
_cell.angle_beta   90.00
_cell.angle_gamma   90.00
#
_symmetry.space_group_name_H-M   'P 1'
#
loop_
_entity.id
_entity.type
_entity.pdbx_description
1 polymer ?
#
loop_
_entity_poly.entity_id
_entity_poly.type
_entity_poly.pdbx_seq_one_letter_code
_entity_poly.pdbx_strand_id
1 'polypeptide(L)'
;MRTQPHLSIAPSRAPTEPPRAPSAPSAPSAPSAPSAPSAPSDSSTPNALRAPSPPSGQVPARLAAMTIVLFPIRFFLGLGWLRAGTEKLINPDWWTADSLNAFLVQQRGLALPFMPWLIDHQFAPLATPIALAVMISQFAIAAAFLTTRMLRPALWVAVTLNCVFVAMGAVSPSVFYLAIELTLLAALANGVFGEQHRTFPKPWSIGAKIGAAIACLPYIETLQPDEVIDDPAIILATVAAIAAATEALALIGNVSLPRRPALLTSLRSHRQR
;
A
#
# COMPACT_ATOMS: atom_id res chain seq x y z
N MET A 1 -27.65 14.51 -44.99
CA MET A 1 -28.27 13.29 -44.43
C MET A 1 -27.45 12.10 -44.90
N ARG A 2 -26.61 11.51 -44.03
CA ARG A 2 -25.84 10.29 -44.31
C ARG A 2 -26.62 9.10 -43.75
N THR A 3 -27.04 8.21 -44.63
CA THR A 3 -27.65 6.93 -44.33
C THR A 3 -26.60 5.99 -43.72
N GLN A 4 -26.85 5.52 -42.49
CA GLN A 4 -26.03 4.46 -41.88
C GLN A 4 -26.44 3.09 -42.44
N PRO A 5 -25.48 2.19 -42.73
CA PRO A 5 -25.78 0.83 -43.16
C PRO A 5 -26.17 -0.05 -41.96
N HIS A 6 -27.29 -0.77 -42.14
CA HIS A 6 -27.79 -1.80 -41.24
C HIS A 6 -26.81 -2.98 -41.19
N LEU A 7 -26.18 -3.20 -40.02
CA LEU A 7 -25.37 -4.38 -39.75
C LEU A 7 -26.27 -5.51 -39.22
N SER A 8 -26.36 -6.57 -40.02
CA SER A 8 -27.10 -7.80 -39.71
C SER A 8 -26.32 -8.67 -38.72
N ILE A 9 -26.84 -8.82 -37.50
CA ILE A 9 -26.25 -9.62 -36.43
C ILE A 9 -26.59 -11.10 -36.67
N ALA A 10 -25.56 -11.95 -36.76
CA ALA A 10 -25.69 -13.40 -36.89
C ALA A 10 -26.00 -14.07 -35.53
N PRO A 11 -26.72 -15.21 -35.51
CA PRO A 11 -27.16 -15.87 -34.28
C PRO A 11 -25.99 -16.52 -33.51
N SER A 12 -25.93 -16.19 -32.22
CA SER A 12 -24.97 -16.69 -31.23
C SER A 12 -25.17 -18.19 -30.98
N ARG A 13 -24.11 -19.00 -31.18
CA ARG A 13 -24.08 -20.42 -30.80
C ARG A 13 -24.01 -20.58 -29.27
N ALA A 14 -24.77 -21.53 -28.75
CA ALA A 14 -24.81 -21.87 -27.33
C ALA A 14 -23.50 -22.52 -26.84
N PRO A 15 -23.06 -22.25 -25.59
CA PRO A 15 -21.84 -22.83 -25.02
C PRO A 15 -22.02 -24.30 -24.64
N THR A 16 -21.05 -25.11 -25.04
CA THR A 16 -20.92 -26.54 -24.72
C THR A 16 -20.36 -26.71 -23.31
N GLU A 17 -21.06 -27.49 -22.48
CA GLU A 17 -20.74 -27.73 -21.07
C GLU A 17 -19.45 -28.58 -20.93
N PRO A 18 -18.45 -28.16 -20.13
CA PRO A 18 -17.23 -28.93 -19.93
C PRO A 18 -17.44 -30.09 -18.94
N PRO A 19 -16.71 -31.21 -19.11
CA PRO A 19 -16.83 -32.41 -18.28
C PRO A 19 -16.35 -32.17 -16.84
N ARG A 20 -17.13 -32.67 -15.86
CA ARG A 20 -16.80 -32.65 -14.42
C ARG A 20 -15.56 -33.50 -14.13
N ALA A 21 -14.62 -32.92 -13.40
CA ALA A 21 -13.46 -33.62 -12.86
C ALA A 21 -13.83 -34.50 -11.64
N PRO A 22 -13.18 -35.66 -11.46
CA PRO A 22 -13.41 -36.56 -10.32
C PRO A 22 -12.80 -36.03 -9.01
N SER A 23 -13.52 -36.25 -7.91
CA SER A 23 -13.17 -35.86 -6.55
C SER A 23 -11.90 -36.56 -6.05
N ALA A 24 -10.97 -35.79 -5.48
CA ALA A 24 -9.75 -36.31 -4.85
C ALA A 24 -10.03 -36.92 -3.45
N PRO A 25 -9.31 -37.99 -3.05
CA PRO A 25 -9.46 -38.63 -1.75
C PRO A 25 -8.80 -37.84 -0.60
N SER A 26 -9.42 -37.92 0.57
CA SER A 26 -8.99 -37.28 1.82
C SER A 26 -7.66 -37.81 2.35
N ALA A 27 -6.78 -36.90 2.77
CA ALA A 27 -5.50 -37.21 3.39
C ALA A 27 -5.65 -37.65 4.87
N PRO A 28 -4.79 -38.55 5.38
CA PRO A 28 -4.82 -39.03 6.76
C PRO A 28 -4.20 -38.04 7.77
N SER A 29 -4.75 -38.05 8.97
CA SER A 29 -4.36 -37.22 10.12
C SER A 29 -2.94 -37.50 10.62
N ALA A 30 -2.17 -36.44 10.89
CA ALA A 30 -0.84 -36.52 11.45
C ALA A 30 -0.86 -36.76 12.99
N PRO A 31 0.13 -37.49 13.56
CA PRO A 31 0.21 -37.78 14.99
C PRO A 31 0.72 -36.59 15.82
N SER A 32 0.22 -36.50 17.05
CA SER A 32 0.53 -35.50 18.06
C SER A 32 1.99 -35.54 18.53
N ALA A 33 2.62 -34.36 18.64
CA ALA A 33 3.98 -34.20 19.18
C ALA A 33 4.00 -34.27 20.72
N PRO A 34 5.08 -34.78 21.33
CA PRO A 34 5.23 -34.92 22.78
C PRO A 34 5.54 -33.60 23.50
N SER A 35 4.99 -33.47 24.71
CA SER A 35 5.15 -32.34 25.64
C SER A 35 6.59 -32.16 26.11
N ALA A 36 7.10 -30.93 26.06
CA ALA A 36 8.41 -30.56 26.59
C ALA A 36 8.38 -30.36 28.13
N PRO A 37 9.50 -30.61 28.84
CA PRO A 37 9.57 -30.54 30.30
C PRO A 37 9.73 -29.11 30.82
N SER A 38 9.05 -28.84 31.93
CA SER A 38 9.08 -27.58 32.68
C SER A 38 10.46 -27.31 33.29
N ALA A 39 11.03 -26.14 33.02
CA ALA A 39 12.24 -25.66 33.67
C ALA A 39 11.93 -24.99 35.03
N PRO A 40 12.84 -25.07 36.01
CA PRO A 40 12.63 -24.55 37.37
C PRO A 40 12.81 -23.03 37.45
N SER A 41 11.92 -22.41 38.22
CA SER A 41 11.89 -20.99 38.55
C SER A 41 12.84 -20.67 39.70
N ASP A 42 14.02 -20.10 39.40
CA ASP A 42 14.88 -19.48 40.42
C ASP A 42 14.69 -17.96 40.41
N SER A 43 13.86 -17.52 41.35
CA SER A 43 13.57 -16.13 41.69
C SER A 43 14.54 -15.65 42.77
N SER A 44 15.58 -14.91 42.39
CA SER A 44 16.40 -14.10 43.32
C SER A 44 17.29 -13.12 42.55
N THR A 45 16.72 -12.03 42.02
CA THR A 45 17.53 -10.89 41.56
C THR A 45 17.47 -9.75 42.58
N PRO A 46 18.62 -9.27 43.08
CA PRO A 46 18.70 -8.26 44.11
C PRO A 46 18.30 -6.88 43.60
N ASN A 47 17.61 -6.11 44.46
CA ASN A 47 17.25 -4.70 44.34
C ASN A 47 18.48 -3.84 43.99
N ALA A 48 18.83 -3.73 42.70
CA ALA A 48 19.85 -2.81 42.22
C ALA A 48 19.20 -1.49 41.76
N LEU A 49 19.51 -0.42 42.49
CA LEU A 49 19.39 1.00 42.13
C LEU A 49 18.40 1.37 41.01
N ARG A 50 17.21 1.78 41.42
CA ARG A 50 16.18 2.41 40.58
C ARG A 50 16.75 3.71 40.00
N ALA A 51 17.21 3.67 38.75
CA ALA A 51 17.64 4.86 38.02
C ALA A 51 16.48 5.88 37.95
N PRO A 52 16.77 7.19 38.03
CA PRO A 52 15.76 8.23 37.96
C PRO A 52 14.97 8.10 36.65
N SER A 53 13.65 7.92 36.77
CA SER A 53 12.74 7.82 35.64
C SER A 53 12.85 9.09 34.79
N PRO A 54 12.97 8.97 33.46
CA PRO A 54 13.02 10.15 32.60
C PRO A 54 11.74 10.98 32.77
N PRO A 55 11.83 12.32 32.66
CA PRO A 55 10.71 13.23 32.85
C PRO A 55 9.60 12.92 31.84
N SER A 56 8.48 12.42 32.34
CA SER A 56 7.40 11.76 31.58
C SER A 56 6.46 12.73 30.83
N GLY A 57 6.79 14.02 30.75
CA GLY A 57 5.84 15.08 30.39
C GLY A 57 5.92 15.67 28.97
N GLN A 58 6.98 15.40 28.19
CA GLN A 58 7.20 16.12 26.91
C GLN A 58 6.77 15.38 25.64
N VAL A 59 6.53 14.07 25.71
CA VAL A 59 6.10 13.25 24.56
C VAL A 59 4.68 13.57 24.06
N PRO A 60 3.67 13.87 24.91
CA PRO A 60 2.28 14.03 24.46
C PRO A 60 2.06 15.24 23.53
N ALA A 61 2.75 16.36 23.76
CA ALA A 61 2.49 17.62 23.05
C ALA A 61 2.91 17.59 21.57
N ARG A 62 4.02 16.92 21.24
CA ARG A 62 4.48 16.80 19.84
C ARG A 62 3.56 15.92 19.00
N LEU A 63 3.07 14.83 19.58
CA LEU A 63 2.12 13.91 18.93
C LEU A 63 0.79 14.61 18.62
N ALA A 64 0.29 15.45 19.54
CA ALA A 64 -0.92 16.23 19.33
C ALA A 64 -0.77 17.24 18.17
N ALA A 65 0.33 18.00 18.15
CA ALA A 65 0.60 18.97 17.09
C ALA A 65 0.69 18.32 15.69
N MET A 66 1.39 17.19 15.57
CA MET A 66 1.51 16.48 14.28
C MET A 66 0.18 15.86 13.83
N THR A 67 -0.64 15.38 14.77
CA THR A 67 -1.98 14.87 14.47
C THR A 67 -2.88 15.96 13.90
N ILE A 68 -2.83 17.17 14.46
CA ILE A 68 -3.60 18.33 13.99
C ILE A 68 -3.18 18.73 12.57
N VAL A 69 -1.88 18.79 12.30
CA VAL A 69 -1.35 19.17 10.98
C VAL A 69 -1.76 18.17 9.88
N LEU A 70 -1.84 16.89 10.21
CA LEU A 70 -2.16 15.84 9.24
C LEU A 70 -3.67 15.55 9.14
N PHE A 71 -4.49 16.11 10.02
CA PHE A 71 -5.93 15.92 10.01
C PHE A 71 -6.60 16.33 8.69
N PRO A 72 -6.35 17.54 8.12
CA PRO A 72 -6.99 17.96 6.87
C PRO A 72 -6.71 17.01 5.71
N ILE A 73 -5.46 16.57 5.57
CA ILE A 73 -5.04 15.68 4.49
C ILE A 73 -5.74 14.31 4.63
N ARG A 74 -5.79 13.77 5.86
CA ARG A 74 -6.47 12.49 6.12
C ARG A 74 -7.96 12.56 5.88
N PHE A 75 -8.59 13.65 6.32
CA PHE A 75 -10.01 13.87 6.12
C PHE A 75 -10.33 13.98 4.64
N PHE A 76 -9.52 14.75 3.90
CA PHE A 76 -9.62 14.87 2.45
C PHE A 76 -9.49 13.51 1.74
N LEU A 77 -8.47 12.70 2.08
CA LEU A 77 -8.33 11.34 1.53
C LEU A 77 -9.53 10.46 1.89
N GLY A 78 -9.95 10.48 3.15
CA GLY A 78 -11.11 9.69 3.61
C GLY A 78 -12.38 10.02 2.85
N LEU A 79 -12.66 11.31 2.61
CA LEU A 79 -13.79 11.75 1.79
C LEU A 79 -13.64 11.37 0.32
N GLY A 80 -12.43 11.46 -0.25
CA GLY A 80 -12.16 11.04 -1.63
C GLY A 80 -12.47 9.56 -1.85
N TRP A 81 -11.98 8.70 -0.95
CA TRP A 81 -12.27 7.26 -0.98
C TRP A 81 -13.74 6.94 -0.71
N LEU A 82 -14.39 7.67 0.22
CA LEU A 82 -15.82 7.50 0.50
C LEU A 82 -16.67 7.82 -0.74
N ARG A 83 -16.41 8.97 -1.36
CA ARG A 83 -17.09 9.40 -2.59
C ARG A 83 -16.91 8.36 -3.70
N ALA A 84 -15.68 7.91 -3.93
CA ALA A 84 -15.38 6.92 -4.96
C ALA A 84 -16.11 5.58 -4.73
N GLY A 85 -16.21 5.14 -3.47
CA GLY A 85 -16.98 3.95 -3.10
C GLY A 85 -18.48 4.15 -3.31
N THR A 86 -19.02 5.30 -2.88
CA THR A 86 -20.44 5.64 -3.07
C THR A 86 -20.83 5.70 -4.53
N GLU A 87 -20.00 6.29 -5.40
CA GLU A 87 -20.25 6.35 -6.84
C GLU A 87 -20.41 4.96 -7.47
N LYS A 88 -19.60 3.98 -7.04
CA LYS A 88 -19.70 2.58 -7.50
C LYS A 88 -20.91 1.88 -6.91
N LEU A 89 -21.21 2.15 -5.64
CA LEU A 89 -22.34 1.54 -4.94
C LEU A 89 -23.68 1.87 -5.61
N ILE A 90 -23.86 3.13 -6.02
CA ILE A 90 -25.12 3.61 -6.59
C ILE A 90 -25.25 3.34 -8.09
N ASN A 91 -24.16 2.97 -8.78
CA ASN A 91 -24.18 2.65 -10.19
C ASN A 91 -24.45 1.14 -10.39
N PRO A 92 -25.59 0.75 -10.98
CA PRO A 92 -25.94 -0.66 -11.17
C PRO A 92 -24.91 -1.44 -12.01
N ASP A 93 -24.24 -0.77 -12.95
CA ASP A 93 -23.28 -1.40 -13.87
C ASP A 93 -21.99 -1.85 -13.16
N TRP A 94 -21.73 -1.37 -11.94
CA TRP A 94 -20.63 -1.86 -11.12
C TRP A 94 -20.94 -3.22 -10.49
N TRP A 95 -22.21 -3.54 -10.26
CA TRP A 95 -22.64 -4.83 -9.70
C TRP A 95 -22.57 -5.96 -10.72
N THR A 96 -22.82 -5.65 -11.99
CA THR A 96 -22.64 -6.57 -13.13
C THR A 96 -21.22 -6.54 -13.70
N ALA A 97 -20.38 -5.61 -13.22
CA ALA A 97 -19.03 -5.32 -13.70
C ALA A 97 -18.94 -4.79 -15.14
N ASP A 98 -20.06 -4.36 -15.74
CA ASP A 98 -20.07 -3.74 -17.06
C ASP A 98 -19.23 -2.46 -17.09
N SER A 99 -19.33 -1.63 -16.05
CA SER A 99 -18.49 -0.43 -15.90
C SER A 99 -17.00 -0.76 -15.81
N LEU A 100 -16.64 -1.83 -15.10
CA LEU A 100 -15.24 -2.26 -14.98
C LEU A 100 -14.73 -2.83 -16.31
N ASN A 101 -15.51 -3.66 -16.99
CA ASN A 101 -15.15 -4.21 -18.30
C ASN A 101 -15.00 -3.09 -19.34
N ALA A 102 -15.91 -2.12 -19.36
CA ALA A 102 -15.81 -0.94 -20.22
C ALA A 102 -14.52 -0.15 -19.94
N PHE A 103 -14.20 0.05 -18.66
CA PHE A 103 -12.95 0.68 -18.24
C PHE A 103 -11.72 -0.12 -18.72
N LEU A 104 -11.69 -1.44 -18.52
CA LEU A 104 -10.58 -2.29 -18.95
C LEU A 104 -10.36 -2.25 -20.47
N VAL A 105 -11.44 -2.21 -21.25
CA VAL A 105 -11.37 -2.09 -22.72
C VAL A 105 -10.88 -0.71 -23.13
N GLN A 106 -11.41 0.36 -22.54
CA GLN A 106 -11.03 1.74 -22.85
C GLN A 106 -9.56 2.00 -22.55
N GLN A 107 -9.07 1.51 -21.42
CA GLN A 107 -7.71 1.79 -20.93
C GLN A 107 -6.65 0.86 -21.50
N ARG A 108 -7.06 -0.21 -22.21
CA ARG A 108 -6.15 -1.23 -22.76
C ARG A 108 -4.99 -0.66 -23.58
N GLY A 109 -5.24 0.40 -24.35
CA GLY A 109 -4.22 1.02 -25.21
C GLY A 109 -3.27 1.97 -24.48
N LEU A 110 -3.61 2.41 -23.27
CA LEU A 110 -2.83 3.34 -22.44
C LEU A 110 -2.12 2.62 -21.28
N ALA A 111 -2.42 1.34 -21.08
CA ALA A 111 -1.84 0.54 -20.01
C ALA A 111 -0.38 0.17 -20.30
N LEU A 112 0.40 -0.10 -19.24
CA LEU A 112 1.76 -0.61 -19.40
C LEU A 112 1.79 -1.92 -20.20
N PRO A 113 2.86 -2.25 -20.94
CA PRO A 113 2.82 -3.36 -21.92
C PRO A 113 2.52 -4.76 -21.38
N PHE A 114 2.73 -5.02 -20.10
CA PHE A 114 2.38 -6.30 -19.47
C PHE A 114 0.91 -6.36 -18.99
N MET A 115 0.24 -5.21 -18.88
CA MET A 115 -1.12 -5.11 -18.36
C MET A 115 -2.18 -5.71 -19.29
N PRO A 116 -2.11 -5.60 -20.64
CA PRO A 116 -3.06 -6.29 -21.51
C PRO A 116 -3.17 -7.79 -21.22
N TRP A 117 -2.05 -8.44 -20.90
CA TRP A 117 -2.06 -9.86 -20.51
C TRP A 117 -2.82 -10.10 -19.20
N LEU A 118 -2.56 -9.29 -18.16
CA LEU A 118 -3.29 -9.35 -16.88
C LEU A 118 -4.78 -9.01 -17.04
N ILE A 119 -5.09 -8.04 -17.88
CA ILE A 119 -6.46 -7.63 -18.20
C ILE A 119 -7.23 -8.82 -18.78
N ASP A 120 -6.67 -9.48 -19.79
CA ASP A 120 -7.35 -10.58 -20.50
C ASP A 120 -7.47 -11.85 -19.66
N HIS A 121 -6.43 -12.19 -18.91
CA HIS A 121 -6.35 -13.51 -18.25
C HIS A 121 -6.76 -13.47 -16.79
N GLN A 122 -6.63 -12.31 -16.11
CA GLN A 122 -6.91 -12.20 -14.67
C GLN A 122 -8.08 -11.27 -14.38
N PHE A 123 -8.09 -10.05 -14.94
CA PHE A 123 -9.08 -9.05 -14.54
C PHE A 123 -10.44 -9.23 -15.20
N ALA A 124 -10.50 -9.43 -16.51
CA ALA A 124 -11.76 -9.61 -17.23
C ALA A 124 -12.54 -10.85 -16.77
N PRO A 125 -11.93 -12.04 -16.59
CA PRO A 125 -12.65 -13.22 -16.09
C PRO A 125 -13.15 -13.07 -14.65
N LEU A 126 -12.49 -12.22 -13.86
CA LEU A 126 -12.81 -11.96 -12.46
C LEU A 126 -13.40 -10.56 -12.26
N ALA A 127 -13.98 -9.95 -13.29
CA ALA A 127 -14.42 -8.57 -13.23
C ALA A 127 -15.44 -8.34 -12.11
N THR A 128 -16.42 -9.22 -11.96
CA THR A 128 -17.43 -9.14 -10.88
C THR A 128 -16.83 -9.20 -9.47
N PRO A 129 -16.06 -10.24 -9.08
CA PRO A 129 -15.46 -10.26 -7.75
C PRO A 129 -14.46 -9.12 -7.52
N ILE A 130 -13.74 -8.68 -8.56
CA ILE A 130 -12.82 -7.53 -8.46
C ILE A 130 -13.60 -6.23 -8.24
N ALA A 131 -14.69 -5.99 -8.97
CA ALA A 131 -15.53 -4.81 -8.82
C ALA A 131 -16.07 -4.70 -7.39
N LEU A 132 -16.57 -5.80 -6.83
CA LEU A 132 -17.03 -5.88 -5.44
C LEU A 132 -15.88 -5.65 -4.45
N ALA A 133 -14.72 -6.29 -4.66
CA ALA A 133 -13.55 -6.13 -3.80
C ALA A 133 -13.04 -4.69 -3.79
N VAL A 134 -12.99 -4.03 -4.95
CA VAL A 134 -12.64 -2.61 -5.08
C VAL A 134 -13.63 -1.77 -4.29
N MET A 135 -14.94 -1.94 -4.51
CA MET A 135 -15.97 -1.18 -3.81
C MET A 135 -15.86 -1.32 -2.28
N ILE A 136 -15.75 -2.55 -1.76
CA ILE A 136 -15.60 -2.82 -0.32
C ILE A 136 -14.31 -2.18 0.21
N SER A 137 -13.20 -2.31 -0.52
CA SER A 137 -11.91 -1.75 -0.13
C SER A 137 -11.97 -0.22 -0.04
N GLN A 138 -12.66 0.46 -0.96
CA GLN A 138 -12.81 1.91 -0.95
C GLN A 138 -13.52 2.41 0.32
N PHE A 139 -14.60 1.74 0.74
CA PHE A 139 -15.27 2.06 2.00
C PHE A 139 -14.40 1.74 3.23
N ALA A 140 -13.69 0.61 3.22
CA ALA A 140 -12.81 0.23 4.33
C ALA A 140 -11.65 1.24 4.49
N ILE A 141 -11.04 1.67 3.38
CA ILE A 141 -10.00 2.70 3.35
C ILE A 141 -10.56 4.03 3.87
N ALA A 142 -11.73 4.45 3.40
CA ALA A 142 -12.38 5.68 3.86
C ALA A 142 -12.63 5.65 5.38
N ALA A 143 -13.20 4.55 5.89
CA ALA A 143 -13.45 4.38 7.32
C ALA A 143 -12.13 4.41 8.12
N ALA A 144 -11.06 3.77 7.64
CA ALA A 144 -9.76 3.78 8.31
C ALA A 144 -9.12 5.18 8.34
N PHE A 145 -9.23 5.96 7.26
CA PHE A 145 -8.74 7.34 7.22
C PHE A 145 -9.50 8.24 8.20
N LEU A 146 -10.84 8.17 8.19
CA LEU A 146 -11.72 9.01 9.00
C LEU A 146 -11.67 8.66 10.50
N THR A 147 -11.65 7.37 10.83
CA THR A 147 -11.62 6.92 12.25
C THR A 147 -10.21 6.90 12.83
N THR A 148 -9.20 7.06 11.99
CA THR A 148 -7.79 6.94 12.33
C THR A 148 -7.30 5.56 12.74
N ARG A 149 -8.19 4.57 12.74
CA ARG A 149 -7.89 3.18 13.06
C ARG A 149 -7.31 2.49 11.83
N MET A 150 -6.27 1.69 12.03
CA MET A 150 -5.67 0.87 10.95
C MET A 150 -5.17 1.70 9.75
N LEU A 151 -4.65 2.92 10.00
CA LEU A 151 -4.20 3.82 8.93
C LEU A 151 -3.10 3.22 8.04
N ARG A 152 -2.18 2.43 8.62
CA ARG A 152 -1.08 1.82 7.87
C ARG A 152 -1.53 0.78 6.85
N PRO A 153 -2.28 -0.27 7.21
CA PRO A 153 -2.76 -1.22 6.21
C PRO A 153 -3.70 -0.53 5.21
N ALA A 154 -4.51 0.44 5.63
CA ALA A 154 -5.34 1.21 4.70
C ALA A 154 -4.52 1.97 3.66
N LEU A 155 -3.44 2.64 4.07
CA LEU A 155 -2.51 3.30 3.14
C LEU A 155 -1.82 2.32 2.20
N TRP A 156 -1.44 1.14 2.68
CA TRP A 156 -0.86 0.11 1.81
C TRP A 156 -1.83 -0.33 0.73
N VAL A 157 -3.09 -0.58 1.08
CA VAL A 157 -4.13 -0.97 0.10
C VAL A 157 -4.43 0.20 -0.86
N ALA A 158 -4.54 1.43 -0.33
CA ALA A 158 -4.79 2.64 -1.11
C ALA A 158 -3.71 2.89 -2.16
N VAL A 159 -2.44 2.88 -1.74
CA VAL A 159 -1.27 3.01 -2.64
C VAL A 159 -1.26 1.89 -3.66
N THR A 160 -1.54 0.64 -3.25
CA THR A 160 -1.57 -0.51 -4.17
C THR A 160 -2.65 -0.33 -5.24
N LEU A 161 -3.86 0.06 -4.85
CA LEU A 161 -4.95 0.31 -5.81
C LEU A 161 -4.61 1.45 -6.77
N ASN A 162 -4.06 2.56 -6.27
CA ASN A 162 -3.64 3.68 -7.11
C ASN A 162 -2.52 3.27 -8.09
N CYS A 163 -1.54 2.48 -7.64
CA CYS A 163 -0.51 1.93 -8.53
C CYS A 163 -1.10 1.03 -9.62
N VAL A 164 -2.09 0.18 -9.30
CA VAL A 164 -2.75 -0.66 -10.29
C VAL A 164 -3.51 0.20 -11.31
N PHE A 165 -4.25 1.23 -10.88
CA PHE A 165 -4.96 2.12 -11.80
C PHE A 165 -4.00 2.90 -12.70
N VAL A 166 -2.89 3.42 -12.16
CA VAL A 166 -1.84 4.08 -12.96
C VAL A 166 -1.25 3.08 -13.96
N ALA A 167 -0.92 1.86 -13.54
CA ALA A 167 -0.42 0.83 -14.46
C ALA A 167 -1.43 0.47 -15.57
N MET A 168 -2.74 0.57 -15.29
CA MET A 168 -3.79 0.40 -16.28
C MET A 168 -3.92 1.59 -17.25
N GLY A 169 -3.23 2.71 -17.05
CA GLY A 169 -3.37 3.93 -17.86
C GLY A 169 -4.32 4.97 -17.28
N ALA A 170 -4.97 4.69 -16.15
CA ALA A 170 -5.83 5.65 -15.44
C ALA A 170 -5.00 6.53 -14.49
N VAL A 171 -4.19 7.41 -15.07
CA VAL A 171 -3.22 8.25 -14.36
C VAL A 171 -3.90 9.33 -13.51
N SER A 172 -4.86 10.04 -14.10
CA SER A 172 -5.63 11.09 -13.43
C SER A 172 -6.97 10.52 -12.91
N PRO A 173 -7.31 10.67 -11.61
CA PRO A 173 -6.64 11.45 -10.56
C PRO A 173 -5.65 10.65 -9.68
N SER A 174 -5.36 9.39 -9.99
CA SER A 174 -4.62 8.47 -9.12
C SER A 174 -3.24 8.97 -8.68
N VAL A 175 -2.51 9.68 -9.54
CA VAL A 175 -1.18 10.24 -9.20
C VAL A 175 -1.20 11.22 -8.05
N PHE A 176 -2.21 12.09 -8.04
CA PHE A 176 -2.36 13.07 -6.97
C PHE A 176 -2.56 12.38 -5.62
N TYR A 177 -3.43 11.35 -5.59
CA TYR A 177 -3.65 10.54 -4.39
C TYR A 177 -2.39 9.77 -3.98
N LEU A 178 -1.68 9.19 -4.95
CA LEU A 178 -0.46 8.42 -4.72
C LEU A 178 0.62 9.28 -4.03
N ALA A 179 0.85 10.50 -4.52
CA ALA A 179 1.81 11.42 -3.92
C ALA A 179 1.47 11.76 -2.45
N ILE A 180 0.19 12.04 -2.17
CA ILE A 180 -0.27 12.32 -0.81
C ILE A 180 -0.14 11.08 0.08
N GLU A 181 -0.62 9.92 -0.38
CA GLU A 181 -0.61 8.66 0.37
C GLU A 181 0.81 8.20 0.71
N LEU A 182 1.75 8.30 -0.21
CA LEU A 182 3.16 8.01 0.06
C LEU A 182 3.77 8.99 1.05
N THR A 183 3.40 10.27 0.99
CA THR A 183 3.84 11.26 1.97
C THR A 183 3.33 10.89 3.37
N LEU A 184 2.07 10.49 3.52
CA LEU A 184 1.55 9.99 4.80
C LEU A 184 2.22 8.70 5.23
N LEU A 185 2.44 7.76 4.31
CA LEU A 185 3.07 6.48 4.62
C LEU A 185 4.51 6.68 5.10
N ALA A 186 5.27 7.57 4.45
CA ALA A 186 6.61 7.97 4.87
C ALA A 186 6.58 8.66 6.24
N ALA A 187 5.63 9.57 6.50
CA ALA A 187 5.46 10.18 7.81
C ALA A 187 5.22 9.10 8.89
N LEU A 188 4.32 8.15 8.64
CA LEU A 188 4.02 7.04 9.55
C LEU A 188 5.20 6.10 9.79
N ALA A 189 5.98 5.81 8.75
CA ALA A 189 7.18 4.96 8.84
C ALA A 189 8.29 5.64 9.66
N ASN A 190 8.38 6.97 9.59
CA ASN A 190 9.37 7.76 10.34
C ASN A 190 9.01 7.97 11.82
N GLY A 191 7.89 7.41 12.28
CA GLY A 191 7.44 7.56 13.67
C GLY A 191 6.85 8.93 13.96
N VAL A 192 6.38 9.67 12.94
CA VAL A 192 5.59 10.91 13.14
C VAL A 192 4.33 10.61 13.98
N PHE A 193 3.82 9.37 13.91
CA PHE A 193 2.72 8.90 14.72
C PHE A 193 3.14 7.73 15.61
N GLY A 194 3.22 7.99 16.93
CA GLY A 194 3.38 6.98 17.97
C GLY A 194 4.81 6.57 18.30
N GLU A 195 4.99 5.90 19.44
CA GLU A 195 6.28 5.45 19.99
C GLU A 195 6.86 4.20 19.31
N GLN A 196 6.62 4.02 18.01
CA GLN A 196 7.15 2.82 17.37
C GLN A 196 8.64 2.90 17.12
N HIS A 197 9.30 1.78 17.44
CA HIS A 197 10.70 1.55 17.13
C HIS A 197 10.90 1.71 15.63
N ARG A 198 11.78 2.64 15.25
CA ARG A 198 12.27 2.77 13.88
C ARG A 198 12.85 1.44 13.45
N THR A 199 12.09 0.66 12.70
CA THR A 199 12.64 -0.48 11.98
C THR A 199 13.56 0.07 10.90
N PHE A 200 14.84 -0.31 10.95
CA PHE A 200 15.81 0.09 9.94
C PHE A 200 15.30 -0.29 8.55
N PRO A 201 15.32 0.64 7.57
CA PRO A 201 14.98 0.30 6.20
C PRO A 201 15.93 -0.80 5.75
N LYS A 202 15.37 -1.91 5.28
CA LYS A 202 16.17 -3.03 4.81
C LYS A 202 16.76 -2.63 3.45
N PRO A 203 18.06 -2.84 3.18
CA PRO A 203 18.70 -2.38 1.94
C PRO A 203 18.06 -2.97 0.69
N TRP A 204 17.53 -4.20 0.78
CA TRP A 204 16.79 -4.81 -0.33
C TRP A 204 15.51 -4.05 -0.70
N SER A 205 14.90 -3.31 0.24
CA SER A 205 13.69 -2.52 -0.05
C SER A 205 14.02 -1.28 -0.90
N ILE A 206 15.20 -0.67 -0.68
CA ILE A 206 15.72 0.41 -1.52
C ILE A 206 16.02 -0.15 -2.91
N GLY A 207 16.72 -1.29 -2.98
CA GLY A 207 17.02 -1.97 -4.25
C GLY A 207 15.77 -2.33 -5.04
N ALA A 208 14.71 -2.82 -4.39
CA ALA A 208 13.44 -3.15 -5.04
C ALA A 208 12.76 -1.91 -5.65
N LYS A 209 12.79 -0.76 -4.96
CA LYS A 209 12.22 0.50 -5.48
C LYS A 209 13.02 1.06 -6.64
N ILE A 210 14.35 1.01 -6.57
CA ILE A 210 15.22 1.38 -7.70
C ILE A 210 14.97 0.45 -8.88
N GLY A 211 14.87 -0.85 -8.64
CA GLY A 211 14.54 -1.84 -9.65
C GLY A 211 13.18 -1.57 -10.30
N ALA A 212 12.17 -1.22 -9.52
CA ALA A 212 10.86 -0.82 -10.04
C ALA A 212 10.94 0.46 -10.89
N ALA A 213 11.70 1.47 -10.46
CA ALA A 213 11.91 2.69 -11.24
C ALA A 213 12.58 2.40 -12.59
N ILE A 214 13.65 1.60 -12.57
CA ILE A 214 14.38 1.17 -13.78
C ILE A 214 13.48 0.34 -14.70
N ALA A 215 12.68 -0.56 -14.14
CA ALA A 215 11.75 -1.39 -14.90
C ALA A 215 10.66 -0.56 -15.61
N CYS A 216 10.35 0.64 -15.12
CA CYS A 216 9.40 1.55 -15.77
C CYS A 216 10.02 2.39 -16.89
N LEU A 217 11.34 2.65 -16.86
CA LEU A 217 12.03 3.49 -17.86
C LEU A 217 11.79 3.11 -19.33
N PRO A 218 11.78 1.83 -19.76
CA PRO A 218 11.58 1.49 -21.18
C PRO A 218 10.15 1.76 -21.67
N TYR A 219 9.23 2.10 -20.77
CA TYR A 219 7.82 2.35 -21.08
C TYR A 219 7.47 3.85 -21.03
N ILE A 220 8.44 4.74 -20.83
CA ILE A 220 8.22 6.18 -20.89
C ILE A 220 8.05 6.57 -22.35
N GLU A 221 6.89 7.11 -22.68
CA GLU A 221 6.50 7.48 -24.04
C GLU A 221 6.84 8.95 -24.33
N THR A 222 6.82 9.81 -23.31
CA THR A 222 7.05 11.25 -23.47
C THR A 222 7.88 11.86 -22.33
N LEU A 223 8.69 12.86 -22.68
CA LEU A 223 9.41 13.74 -21.74
C LEU A 223 8.94 15.20 -21.85
N GLN A 224 7.86 15.44 -22.61
CA GLN A 224 7.32 16.79 -22.80
C GLN A 224 6.62 17.25 -21.51
N PRO A 225 7.00 18.41 -20.93
CA PRO A 225 6.55 18.80 -19.58
C PRO A 225 5.04 18.84 -19.36
N ASP A 226 4.27 19.11 -20.41
CA ASP A 226 2.81 19.17 -20.42
C ASP A 226 2.13 17.81 -20.57
N GLU A 227 2.82 16.81 -21.14
CA GLU A 227 2.29 15.45 -21.32
C GLU A 227 2.79 14.46 -20.26
N VAL A 228 3.91 14.77 -19.58
CA VAL A 228 4.52 13.91 -18.55
C VAL A 228 3.56 13.57 -17.41
N ILE A 229 2.59 14.43 -17.14
CA ILE A 229 1.57 14.19 -16.09
C ILE A 229 0.58 13.08 -16.46
N ASP A 230 0.50 12.71 -17.73
CA ASP A 230 -0.43 11.69 -18.27
C ASP A 230 0.28 10.38 -18.60
N ASP A 231 1.62 10.33 -18.55
CA ASP A 231 2.41 9.12 -18.80
C ASP A 231 2.53 8.27 -17.50
N PRO A 232 1.93 7.07 -17.45
CA PRO A 232 1.93 6.24 -16.24
C PRO A 232 3.33 5.74 -15.87
N ALA A 233 4.20 5.49 -16.85
CA ALA A 233 5.51 4.92 -16.63
C ALA A 233 6.45 5.92 -15.97
N ILE A 234 6.49 7.17 -16.45
CA ILE A 234 7.35 8.21 -15.85
C ILE A 234 6.92 8.54 -14.42
N ILE A 235 5.62 8.53 -14.16
CA ILE A 235 5.06 8.74 -12.83
C ILE A 235 5.48 7.62 -11.87
N LEU A 236 5.29 6.36 -12.26
CA LEU A 236 5.68 5.22 -11.41
C LEU A 236 7.19 5.20 -11.19
N ALA A 237 7.98 5.51 -12.22
CA ALA A 237 9.43 5.64 -12.11
C ALA A 237 9.84 6.72 -11.11
N THR A 238 9.24 7.92 -11.23
CA THR A 238 9.51 9.07 -10.37
C THR A 238 9.14 8.77 -8.92
N VAL A 239 7.94 8.22 -8.71
CA VAL A 239 7.45 7.81 -7.40
C VAL A 239 8.38 6.79 -6.74
N ALA A 240 8.75 5.74 -7.47
CA ALA A 240 9.64 4.70 -6.96
C ALA A 240 11.04 5.25 -6.64
N ALA A 241 11.56 6.16 -7.47
CA ALA A 241 12.84 6.84 -7.24
C ALA A 241 12.81 7.73 -5.99
N ILE A 242 11.76 8.55 -5.80
CA ILE A 242 11.59 9.39 -4.60
C ILE A 242 11.50 8.52 -3.34
N ALA A 243 10.73 7.43 -3.40
CA ALA A 243 10.59 6.50 -2.29
C ALA A 243 11.94 5.82 -1.94
N ALA A 244 12.72 5.42 -2.96
CA ALA A 244 14.06 4.88 -2.76
C ALA A 244 15.02 5.90 -2.13
N ALA A 245 15.04 7.13 -2.65
CA ALA A 245 15.88 8.21 -2.14
C ALA A 245 15.55 8.55 -0.67
N THR A 246 14.26 8.59 -0.34
CA THR A 246 13.78 8.86 1.03
C THR A 246 14.29 7.79 2.01
N GLU A 247 14.20 6.51 1.65
CA GLU A 247 14.72 5.42 2.48
C GLU A 247 16.25 5.41 2.56
N ALA A 248 16.95 5.72 1.47
CA ALA A 248 18.40 5.82 1.45
C ALA A 248 18.90 6.94 2.37
N LEU A 249 18.27 8.12 2.33
CA LEU A 249 18.57 9.23 3.24
C LEU A 249 18.32 8.85 4.70
N ALA A 250 17.22 8.14 4.98
CA ALA A 250 16.94 7.62 6.31
C ALA A 250 18.01 6.62 6.79
N LEU A 251 18.52 5.76 5.88
CA LEU A 251 19.61 4.82 6.19
C LEU A 251 20.91 5.57 6.50
N ILE A 252 21.31 6.55 5.69
CA ILE A 252 22.53 7.35 5.86
C ILE A 252 22.49 8.16 7.17
N GLY A 253 21.34 8.79 7.46
CA GLY A 253 21.14 9.56 8.69
C GLY A 253 21.30 8.72 9.96
N ASN A 254 20.98 7.43 9.90
CA ASN A 254 21.14 6.52 11.03
C ASN A 254 22.58 6.01 11.19
N VAL A 255 23.37 5.90 10.12
CA VAL A 255 24.80 5.52 10.19
C VAL A 255 25.64 6.62 10.84
N SER A 256 25.21 7.88 10.68
CA SER A 256 26.00 9.06 11.06
C SER A 256 25.93 9.42 12.55
N LEU A 257 25.07 8.79 13.34
CA LEU A 257 25.04 9.00 14.79
C LEU A 257 25.93 7.93 15.46
N PRO A 258 27.19 8.24 15.82
CA PRO A 258 27.98 7.33 16.64
C PRO A 258 27.14 7.02 17.87
N ARG A 259 26.80 5.74 18.07
CA ARG A 259 26.17 5.27 19.31
C ARG A 259 26.99 5.87 20.43
N ARG A 260 26.47 6.90 21.12
CA ARG A 260 27.16 7.50 22.26
C ARG A 260 27.55 6.32 23.14
N PRO A 261 28.84 5.99 23.26
CA PRO A 261 29.24 4.81 23.99
C PRO A 261 28.69 4.98 25.41
N ALA A 262 28.19 3.91 25.99
CA ALA A 262 27.65 3.86 27.35
C ALA A 262 28.68 4.24 28.44
N LEU A 263 29.79 4.87 28.08
CA LEU A 263 30.86 5.37 28.93
C LEU A 263 30.38 6.44 29.93
N LEU A 264 29.26 7.12 29.69
CA LEU A 264 28.69 8.04 30.68
C LEU A 264 27.98 7.33 31.86
N THR A 265 27.66 6.04 31.73
CA THR A 265 27.12 5.26 32.85
C THR A 265 28.23 4.79 33.80
N SER A 266 29.46 4.61 33.29
CA SER A 266 30.63 4.25 34.11
C SER A 266 31.19 5.43 34.90
N LEU A 267 31.15 6.65 34.37
CA LEU A 267 31.65 7.84 35.09
C LEU A 267 30.73 8.33 36.21
N ARG A 268 29.47 7.89 36.24
CA ARG A 268 28.53 8.25 37.32
C ARG A 268 28.63 7.34 38.55
N SER A 269 29.11 6.11 38.41
CA SER A 269 29.31 5.21 39.56
C SER A 269 30.56 5.55 40.39
N HIS A 270 31.50 6.32 39.83
CA HIS A 270 32.74 6.69 40.53
C HIS A 270 32.65 7.98 41.35
N ARG A 271 31.59 8.77 41.20
CA ARG A 271 31.39 10.04 41.92
C ARG A 271 30.46 9.92 43.15
N GLN A 272 30.09 8.71 43.52
CA GLN A 272 29.28 8.39 44.72
C GLN A 272 30.05 7.56 45.77
N ARG A 273 31.39 7.51 45.67
CA ARG A 273 32.27 7.13 46.79
C ARG A 273 33.02 8.37 47.24
#